data_AF-A0A1V8U899-F1
#
_entry.id   AF-A0A1V8U899-F1
#
_cell.length_a   1.000
_cell.length_b   1.000
_cell.length_c   1.000
_cell.angle_alpha   90.00
_cell.angle_beta   90.00
_cell.angle_gamma   90.00
#
_symmetry.space_group_name_H-M   'P 1'
#
loop_
_entity.id
_entity.type
_entity.pdbx_description
1 polymer ?
#
loop_
_entity_poly.entity_id
_entity_poly.type
_entity_poly.pdbx_seq_one_letter_code
_entity_poly.pdbx_strand_id
1 'polypeptide(L)'
;MDDPPPYDEGLEVAHTNSIKKHANDKERANVWNIRAQVGLSRSQHVAQVVCQITEHVRARAMQGLSRTILAMLPSDQDATRTGTLVGFPDNEAPVVIQFEGQQYSIQFWSQAEALAELRTQLYNEVSDGVSRAQLEVALPPRPAAPGQKGSWFGRKGSKAPAIVQTPAPPPPVEVDVQVDDLHFRVETEYGLYETIRVRGMVVSVVVR
;
A
#
# COMPACT_ATOMS: atom_id res chain seq x y z
N MET A 1 45.38 10.07 -68.15
CA MET A 1 45.42 11.55 -67.99
C MET A 1 43.97 11.96 -68.10
N ASP A 2 43.28 11.83 -66.98
CA ASP A 2 41.83 12.02 -66.87
C ASP A 2 41.59 13.41 -66.31
N ASP A 3 41.11 14.32 -67.16
CA ASP A 3 40.59 15.62 -66.73
C ASP A 3 39.25 15.40 -66.01
N PRO A 4 39.05 15.96 -64.80
CA PRO A 4 37.73 15.96 -64.18
C PRO A 4 36.86 17.09 -64.78
N PRO A 5 35.54 16.87 -64.99
CA PRO A 5 34.62 17.95 -65.28
C PRO A 5 34.33 18.80 -64.02
N PRO A 6 33.81 20.03 -64.22
CA PRO A 6 33.97 21.16 -63.32
C PRO A 6 32.94 21.20 -62.19
N TYR A 7 33.34 21.87 -61.10
CA TYR A 7 32.46 22.28 -59.99
C TYR A 7 31.40 23.26 -60.51
N ASP A 8 30.13 22.90 -60.36
CA ASP A 8 29.03 23.85 -60.46
C ASP A 8 28.64 24.28 -59.05
N GLU A 9 28.95 25.53 -58.74
CA GLU A 9 28.66 26.22 -57.50
C GLU A 9 27.31 26.94 -57.71
N GLY A 10 26.24 26.38 -57.16
CA GLY A 10 24.88 26.91 -57.33
C GLY A 10 24.04 26.69 -56.08
N LEU A 11 23.92 27.76 -55.29
CA LEU A 11 23.09 27.98 -54.11
C LEU A 11 21.86 27.08 -53.95
N GLU A 12 21.63 26.57 -52.73
CA GLU A 12 20.49 27.02 -51.92
C GLU A 12 20.56 26.51 -50.48
N VAL A 13 20.52 27.47 -49.55
CA VAL A 13 20.36 27.26 -48.12
C VAL A 13 18.93 26.77 -47.89
N ALA A 14 18.74 25.48 -47.64
CA ALA A 14 17.54 24.96 -47.01
C ALA A 14 17.90 24.47 -45.60
N HIS A 15 17.61 25.31 -44.60
CA HIS A 15 17.69 24.97 -43.19
C HIS A 15 16.87 23.70 -42.86
N THR A 16 17.50 22.54 -42.82
CA THR A 16 16.90 21.28 -42.35
C THR A 16 17.00 21.14 -40.83
N ASN A 17 16.59 22.16 -40.07
CA ASN A 17 16.53 22.08 -38.60
C ASN A 17 15.15 21.66 -38.05
N SER A 18 14.23 21.18 -38.89
CA SER A 18 12.84 20.90 -38.48
C SER A 18 12.46 19.42 -38.35
N ILE A 19 13.37 18.48 -38.61
CA ILE A 19 13.03 17.04 -38.57
C ILE A 19 13.43 16.39 -37.22
N LYS A 20 14.41 16.95 -36.50
CA LYS A 20 14.89 16.36 -35.22
C LYS A 20 14.01 16.68 -34.00
N LYS A 21 13.13 17.70 -34.07
CA LYS A 21 12.29 18.11 -32.93
C LYS A 21 11.04 17.24 -32.78
N HIS A 22 10.41 16.86 -33.89
CA HIS A 22 9.18 16.04 -33.88
C HIS A 22 9.39 14.56 -33.54
N ALA A 23 10.58 14.00 -33.80
CA ALA A 23 10.89 12.63 -33.39
C ALA A 23 10.99 12.52 -31.86
N ASN A 24 11.64 13.49 -31.21
CA ASN A 24 11.80 13.54 -29.76
C ASN A 24 10.46 13.76 -29.04
N ASP A 25 9.58 14.61 -29.59
CA ASP A 25 8.25 14.85 -29.00
C ASP A 25 7.32 13.62 -29.09
N LYS A 26 7.35 12.87 -30.20
CA LYS A 26 6.59 11.62 -30.34
C LYS A 26 7.12 10.53 -29.39
N GLU A 27 8.44 10.42 -29.28
CA GLU A 27 9.08 9.46 -28.38
C GLU A 27 8.79 9.79 -26.92
N ARG A 28 8.87 11.06 -26.53
CA ARG A 28 8.46 11.53 -25.19
C ARG A 28 6.97 11.29 -24.93
N ALA A 29 6.09 11.62 -25.87
CA ALA A 29 4.66 11.36 -25.73
C ALA A 29 4.35 9.86 -25.54
N ASN A 30 5.05 8.99 -26.28
CA ASN A 30 4.92 7.54 -26.14
C ASN A 30 5.41 7.04 -24.78
N VAL A 31 6.55 7.53 -24.28
CA VAL A 31 7.06 7.17 -22.95
C VAL A 31 6.10 7.60 -21.83
N TRP A 32 5.49 8.79 -21.95
CA TRP A 32 4.48 9.26 -21.01
C TRP A 32 3.21 8.39 -21.05
N ASN A 33 2.76 7.99 -22.23
CA ASN A 33 1.60 7.13 -22.41
C ASN A 33 1.82 5.73 -21.82
N ILE A 34 2.99 5.14 -22.06
CA ILE A 34 3.36 3.81 -21.51
C ILE A 34 3.40 3.87 -19.98
N ARG A 35 4.02 4.89 -19.38
CA ARG A 35 4.06 5.03 -17.91
C ARG A 35 2.67 5.19 -17.31
N ALA A 36 1.81 5.98 -17.93
CA ALA A 36 0.43 6.14 -17.48
C ALA A 36 -0.35 4.83 -17.58
N GLN A 37 -0.18 4.08 -18.67
CA GLN A 37 -0.83 2.79 -18.88
C GLN A 37 -0.34 1.72 -17.89
N VAL A 38 0.96 1.68 -17.60
CA VAL A 38 1.54 0.78 -16.60
C VAL A 38 1.04 1.12 -15.20
N GLY A 39 0.98 2.41 -14.86
CA GLY A 39 0.42 2.87 -13.59
C GLY A 39 -1.06 2.49 -13.42
N LEU A 40 -1.87 2.68 -14.46
CA LEU A 40 -3.27 2.27 -14.49
C LEU A 40 -3.45 0.76 -14.30
N SER A 41 -2.67 -0.05 -15.03
CA SER A 41 -2.69 -1.51 -14.93
C SER A 41 -2.33 -1.98 -13.52
N ARG A 42 -1.24 -1.45 -12.95
CA ARG A 42 -0.85 -1.73 -11.56
C ARG A 42 -1.96 -1.38 -10.58
N SER A 43 -2.54 -0.19 -10.72
CA SER A 43 -3.60 0.30 -9.84
C SER A 43 -4.83 -0.63 -9.86
N GLN A 44 -5.22 -1.09 -11.04
CA GLN A 44 -6.33 -2.04 -11.21
C GLN A 44 -6.02 -3.39 -10.56
N HIS A 45 -4.81 -3.91 -10.75
CA HIS A 45 -4.42 -5.19 -10.14
C HIS A 45 -4.36 -5.09 -8.61
N VAL A 46 -3.86 -3.99 -8.07
CA VAL A 46 -3.87 -3.71 -6.63
C VAL A 46 -5.30 -3.61 -6.11
N ALA A 47 -6.17 -2.86 -6.78
CA ALA A 47 -7.57 -2.69 -6.36
C ALA A 47 -8.31 -4.02 -6.26
N GLN A 48 -8.09 -4.93 -7.20
CA GLN A 48 -8.67 -6.28 -7.16
C GLN A 48 -8.24 -7.06 -5.91
N VAL A 49 -6.97 -6.94 -5.52
CA VAL A 49 -6.42 -7.57 -4.31
C VAL A 49 -6.99 -6.92 -3.05
N VAL A 50 -7.15 -5.59 -3.05
CA VAL A 50 -7.78 -4.87 -1.94
C VAL A 50 -9.20 -5.39 -1.69
N CYS A 51 -10.01 -5.61 -2.73
CA CYS A 51 -11.36 -6.17 -2.56
C CYS A 51 -11.34 -7.54 -1.87
N GLN A 52 -10.42 -8.43 -2.25
CA GLN A 52 -10.28 -9.74 -1.62
C GLN A 52 -9.85 -9.61 -0.15
N ILE A 53 -8.87 -8.75 0.13
CA ILE A 53 -8.40 -8.52 1.50
C ILE A 53 -9.51 -7.95 2.38
N THR A 54 -10.27 -6.97 1.90
CA THR A 54 -11.29 -6.30 2.72
C THR A 54 -12.46 -7.21 3.07
N GLU A 55 -12.81 -8.18 2.23
CA GLU A 55 -13.76 -9.23 2.58
C GLU A 55 -13.28 -10.04 3.79
N HIS A 56 -12.01 -10.44 3.83
CA HIS A 56 -11.44 -11.16 4.97
C HIS A 56 -11.35 -10.30 6.23
N VAL A 57 -10.93 -9.04 6.10
CA VAL A 57 -10.88 -8.09 7.22
C VAL A 57 -12.27 -7.90 7.80
N ARG A 58 -13.29 -7.70 6.96
CA ARG A 58 -14.68 -7.52 7.40
C ARG A 58 -15.22 -8.77 8.09
N ALA A 59 -14.98 -9.95 7.53
CA ALA A 59 -15.41 -11.21 8.13
C ALA A 59 -14.82 -11.42 9.53
N ARG A 60 -13.53 -11.10 9.73
CA ARG A 60 -12.88 -11.17 11.06
C ARG A 60 -13.36 -10.06 12.00
N ALA A 61 -13.59 -8.85 11.50
CA ALA A 61 -14.16 -7.77 12.30
C ALA A 61 -15.56 -8.14 12.83
N MET A 62 -16.40 -8.81 12.02
CA MET A 62 -17.70 -9.34 12.46
C MET A 62 -17.59 -10.41 13.56
N GLN A 63 -16.44 -11.09 13.65
CA GLN A 63 -16.14 -12.05 14.72
C GLN A 63 -15.56 -11.36 15.97
N GLY A 64 -15.48 -10.02 15.98
CA GLY A 64 -14.95 -9.23 17.10
C GLY A 64 -13.42 -9.17 17.16
N LEU A 65 -12.73 -9.56 16.08
CA LEU A 65 -11.27 -9.51 16.01
C LEU A 65 -10.82 -8.14 15.51
N SER A 66 -10.07 -7.41 16.33
CA SER A 66 -9.48 -6.11 15.99
C SER A 66 -8.29 -6.23 15.05
N ARG A 67 -7.63 -7.40 15.00
CA ARG A 67 -6.44 -7.64 14.21
C ARG A 67 -6.66 -8.76 13.20
N THR A 68 -6.30 -8.48 11.95
CA THR A 68 -6.31 -9.44 10.84
C THR A 68 -4.92 -9.51 10.25
N ILE A 69 -4.35 -10.71 10.18
CA ILE A 69 -3.09 -10.99 9.50
C ILE A 69 -3.41 -11.87 8.29
N LEU A 70 -2.86 -11.52 7.14
CA LEU A 70 -3.00 -12.26 5.89
C LEU A 70 -1.60 -12.59 5.36
N ALA A 71 -1.40 -13.85 4.98
CA ALA A 71 -0.21 -14.33 4.31
C ALA A 71 -0.56 -14.54 2.84
N MET A 72 -0.06 -13.68 1.97
CA MET A 72 -0.42 -13.69 0.55
C MET A 72 0.74 -14.24 -0.27
N LEU A 73 0.44 -15.23 -1.10
CA LEU A 73 1.39 -15.98 -1.89
C LEU A 73 1.29 -15.53 -3.35
N PRO A 74 2.38 -14.99 -3.91
CA PRO A 74 2.45 -14.64 -5.33
C PRO A 74 2.22 -15.85 -6.23
N SER A 75 1.74 -15.59 -7.45
CA SER A 75 1.38 -16.63 -8.43
C SER A 75 2.52 -17.55 -8.87
N ASP A 76 3.76 -17.07 -8.80
CA ASP A 76 4.98 -17.82 -9.15
C ASP A 76 5.56 -18.58 -7.94
N GLN A 77 4.92 -18.48 -6.78
CA GLN A 77 5.27 -19.18 -5.56
C GLN A 77 4.22 -20.27 -5.32
N ASP A 78 4.59 -21.53 -5.56
CA ASP A 78 3.68 -22.67 -5.39
C ASP A 78 3.67 -23.15 -3.93
N ALA A 79 3.08 -22.33 -3.04
CA ALA A 79 3.08 -22.61 -1.60
C ALA A 79 1.84 -23.38 -1.11
N THR A 80 0.73 -23.35 -1.84
CA THR A 80 -0.47 -24.14 -1.49
C THR A 80 -0.26 -25.65 -1.64
N ARG A 81 0.71 -26.07 -2.45
CA ARG A 81 1.16 -27.47 -2.52
C ARG A 81 2.15 -27.87 -1.43
N THR A 82 2.64 -26.94 -0.62
CA THR A 82 3.78 -27.18 0.27
C THR A 82 3.40 -27.25 1.75
N GLY A 83 2.15 -27.57 2.07
CA GLY A 83 1.76 -27.97 3.44
C GLY A 83 1.28 -26.83 4.33
N THR A 84 1.63 -26.86 5.61
CA THR A 84 1.03 -25.99 6.64
C THR A 84 1.93 -24.81 6.98
N LEU A 85 1.39 -23.58 6.93
CA LEU A 85 2.11 -22.38 7.35
C LEU A 85 2.45 -22.44 8.85
N VAL A 86 3.71 -22.18 9.19
CA VAL A 86 4.23 -22.21 10.57
C VAL A 86 4.91 -20.89 10.94
N GLY A 87 5.10 -20.65 12.24
CA GLY A 87 5.76 -19.44 12.76
C GLY A 87 4.82 -18.35 13.25
N PHE A 88 3.51 -18.56 13.18
CA PHE A 88 2.48 -17.70 13.76
C PHE A 88 1.89 -18.35 15.01
N PRO A 89 1.53 -17.57 16.04
CA PRO A 89 0.87 -18.13 17.22
C PRO A 89 -0.58 -18.52 16.86
N ASP A 90 -1.12 -19.56 17.52
CA ASP A 90 -2.42 -20.16 17.17
C ASP A 90 -3.58 -19.15 17.20
N ASN A 91 -3.51 -18.17 18.08
CA ASN A 91 -4.52 -17.11 18.22
C ASN A 91 -4.41 -16.01 17.15
N GLU A 92 -3.33 -15.97 16.37
CA GLU A 92 -3.11 -14.99 15.29
C GLU A 92 -2.77 -15.68 13.95
N ALA A 93 -3.21 -16.93 13.76
CA ALA A 93 -2.96 -17.67 12.53
C ALA A 93 -3.45 -16.85 11.31
N PRO A 94 -2.56 -16.54 10.35
CA PRO A 94 -2.91 -15.69 9.24
C PRO A 94 -3.80 -16.44 8.25
N VAL A 95 -4.66 -15.69 7.54
CA VAL A 95 -5.40 -16.25 6.40
C VAL A 95 -4.43 -16.34 5.22
N VAL A 96 -4.24 -17.55 4.68
CA VAL A 96 -3.39 -17.76 3.52
C VAL A 96 -4.19 -17.53 2.24
N ILE A 97 -3.70 -16.64 1.37
CA ILE A 97 -4.31 -16.32 0.07
C ILE A 97 -3.29 -16.58 -1.02
N GLN A 98 -3.61 -17.45 -1.98
CA GLN A 98 -2.78 -17.68 -3.16
C GLN A 98 -3.31 -16.85 -4.32
N PHE A 99 -2.43 -16.07 -4.95
CA PHE A 99 -2.77 -15.35 -6.17
C PHE A 99 -2.59 -16.25 -7.39
N GLU A 100 -3.45 -16.03 -8.39
CA GLU A 100 -3.41 -16.72 -9.68
C GLU A 100 -3.24 -15.72 -10.83
N GLY A 101 -2.37 -16.04 -11.78
CA GLY A 101 -2.12 -15.23 -12.98
C GLY A 101 -0.80 -14.48 -12.95
N GLN A 102 -0.19 -14.32 -14.13
CA GLN A 102 1.18 -13.82 -14.30
C GLN A 102 1.40 -12.40 -13.73
N GLN A 103 0.34 -11.62 -13.62
CA GLN A 103 0.35 -10.26 -13.08
C GLN A 103 0.62 -10.18 -11.57
N TYR A 104 0.50 -11.28 -10.82
CA TYR A 104 0.70 -11.31 -9.36
C TYR A 104 1.99 -12.04 -8.96
N SER A 105 3.05 -11.92 -9.75
CA SER A 105 4.35 -12.51 -9.45
C SER A 105 5.05 -11.80 -8.29
N ILE A 106 6.04 -12.46 -7.68
CA ILE A 106 6.88 -11.83 -6.64
C ILE A 106 7.60 -10.59 -7.18
N GLN A 107 7.91 -10.54 -8.48
CA GLN A 107 8.56 -9.39 -9.11
C GLN A 107 7.67 -8.14 -9.07
N PHE A 108 6.37 -8.31 -9.34
CA PHE A 108 5.40 -7.21 -9.21
C PHE A 108 5.34 -6.70 -7.77
N TRP A 109 5.21 -7.62 -6.80
CA TRP A 109 5.09 -7.27 -5.38
C TRP A 109 6.39 -6.79 -4.74
N SER A 110 7.54 -7.07 -5.34
CA SER A 110 8.82 -6.50 -4.91
C SER A 110 8.95 -5.01 -5.20
N GLN A 111 8.07 -4.44 -6.04
CA GLN A 111 8.07 -3.02 -6.36
C GLN A 111 7.51 -2.21 -5.18
N ALA A 112 8.30 -1.27 -4.67
CA ALA A 112 7.88 -0.38 -3.58
C ALA A 112 6.59 0.40 -3.91
N GLU A 113 6.39 0.77 -5.18
CA GLU A 113 5.17 1.45 -5.64
C GLU A 113 3.92 0.58 -5.49
N ALA A 114 4.01 -0.72 -5.82
CA ALA A 114 2.89 -1.64 -5.69
C ALA A 114 2.52 -1.87 -4.22
N LEU A 115 3.50 -2.02 -3.34
CA LEU A 115 3.28 -2.17 -1.89
C LEU A 115 2.69 -0.90 -1.26
N ALA A 116 3.22 0.28 -1.64
CA ALA A 116 2.71 1.55 -1.16
C ALA A 116 1.28 1.82 -1.65
N GLU A 117 0.98 1.48 -2.90
CA GLU A 117 -0.35 1.59 -3.47
C GLU A 117 -1.33 0.64 -2.78
N LEU A 118 -0.93 -0.62 -2.54
CA LEU A 118 -1.74 -1.57 -1.79
C LEU A 118 -2.03 -1.09 -0.37
N ARG A 119 -1.01 -0.62 0.36
CA ARG A 119 -1.16 -0.07 1.70
C ARG A 119 -2.14 1.10 1.72
N THR A 120 -2.01 2.02 0.76
CA THR A 120 -2.84 3.24 0.69
C THR A 120 -4.28 2.90 0.34
N GLN A 121 -4.51 2.10 -0.70
CA GLN A 121 -5.85 1.71 -1.11
C GLN A 121 -6.56 0.87 -0.04
N LEU A 122 -5.84 -0.06 0.59
CA LEU A 122 -6.39 -0.87 1.68
C LEU A 122 -6.73 -0.03 2.91
N TYR A 123 -5.86 0.91 3.29
CA TYR A 123 -6.15 1.85 4.37
C TYR A 123 -7.43 2.63 4.08
N ASN A 124 -7.56 3.21 2.89
CA ASN A 124 -8.74 3.98 2.51
C ASN A 124 -10.01 3.13 2.58
N GLU A 125 -10.00 1.95 1.96
CA GLU A 125 -11.16 1.05 1.90
C GLU A 125 -11.60 0.57 3.31
N VAL A 126 -10.65 0.20 4.16
CA VAL A 126 -10.96 -0.22 5.53
C VAL A 126 -11.41 0.98 6.37
N SER A 127 -10.79 2.15 6.20
CA SER A 127 -11.15 3.36 6.95
C SER A 127 -12.53 3.91 6.59
N ASP A 128 -12.93 3.86 5.31
CA ASP A 128 -14.26 4.27 4.85
C ASP A 128 -15.35 3.30 5.34
N GLY A 129 -15.00 2.01 5.49
CA GLY A 129 -15.87 1.00 6.09
C GLY A 129 -16.10 1.17 7.59
N VAL A 130 -15.16 1.79 8.31
CA VAL A 130 -15.29 2.17 9.73
C VAL A 130 -16.09 3.47 9.80
N SER A 131 -17.39 3.39 9.55
CA SER A 131 -18.29 4.54 9.65
C SER A 131 -18.11 5.24 11.00
N ARG A 132 -17.79 6.55 10.93
CA ARG A 132 -17.69 7.54 12.01
C ARG A 132 -18.84 7.54 13.05
N ALA A 133 -19.90 6.76 12.82
CA ALA A 133 -21.10 6.64 13.63
C ALA A 133 -20.87 5.94 14.99
N GLN A 134 -19.77 5.22 15.20
CA GLN A 134 -19.50 4.55 16.48
C GLN A 134 -18.73 5.41 17.50
N LEU A 135 -18.33 6.63 17.16
CA LEU A 135 -17.50 7.50 18.03
C LEU A 135 -18.26 8.65 18.71
N GLU A 136 -19.59 8.62 18.71
CA GLU A 136 -20.39 9.61 19.43
C GLU A 136 -21.43 8.96 20.34
N VAL A 137 -20.97 8.18 21.32
CA VAL A 137 -21.71 8.14 22.59
C VAL A 137 -21.40 9.46 23.29
N ALA A 138 -22.19 10.48 22.97
CA ALA A 138 -22.23 11.74 23.69
C ALA A 138 -22.46 11.42 25.18
N LEU A 139 -21.39 11.51 25.96
CA LEU A 139 -21.51 11.51 27.42
C LEU A 139 -22.50 12.61 27.81
N PRO A 140 -23.49 12.33 28.69
CA PRO A 140 -24.43 13.35 29.10
C PRO A 140 -23.68 14.56 29.68
N PRO A 141 -24.10 15.79 29.36
CA PRO A 141 -23.43 16.99 29.83
C PRO A 141 -23.35 16.96 31.36
N ARG A 142 -22.13 16.86 31.90
CA ARG A 142 -21.86 16.98 33.33
C ARG A 142 -22.37 18.36 33.78
N PRO A 143 -23.28 18.45 34.77
CA PRO A 143 -23.78 19.73 35.24
C PRO A 143 -22.62 20.59 35.75
N ALA A 144 -22.59 21.84 35.29
CA ALA A 144 -21.59 22.83 35.67
C ALA A 144 -21.56 22.99 37.20
N ALA A 145 -20.38 22.82 37.79
CA ALA A 145 -20.18 23.13 39.20
C ALA A 145 -20.42 24.64 39.45
N PRO A 146 -21.09 25.02 40.56
CA PRO A 146 -21.45 26.40 40.82
C PRO A 146 -20.21 27.26 41.04
N GLY A 147 -20.15 28.39 40.32
CA GLY A 147 -19.05 29.34 40.39
C GLY A 147 -18.82 29.85 41.82
N GLN A 148 -17.63 29.62 42.35
CA GLN A 148 -17.19 30.28 43.56
C GLN A 148 -16.83 31.74 43.26
N LYS A 149 -17.71 32.64 43.69
CA LYS A 149 -17.40 34.04 43.97
C LYS A 149 -16.40 34.09 45.14
N GLY A 150 -15.26 34.75 44.95
CA GLY A 150 -14.36 35.07 46.07
C GLY A 150 -13.09 35.82 45.66
N SER A 151 -13.11 37.14 45.85
CA SER A 151 -12.05 38.03 46.35
C SER A 151 -10.63 37.96 45.73
N TRP A 152 -10.18 38.98 44.98
CA TRP A 152 -9.47 40.20 45.43
C TRP A 152 -8.09 39.91 46.06
N PHE A 153 -7.05 40.47 45.41
CA PHE A 153 -5.62 40.62 45.75
C PHE A 153 -4.65 39.62 45.09
N GLY A 154 -3.80 40.14 44.19
CA GLY A 154 -2.54 39.49 43.84
C GLY A 154 -2.08 39.69 42.39
N ARG A 155 -1.33 40.76 42.14
CA ARG A 155 -0.53 40.92 40.91
C ARG A 155 0.52 39.81 40.80
N LYS A 156 0.60 39.10 39.67
CA LYS A 156 1.81 38.85 38.85
C LYS A 156 1.59 37.68 37.86
N GLY A 157 2.12 37.86 36.65
CA GLY A 157 2.49 36.78 35.74
C GLY A 157 1.39 36.35 34.76
N SER A 158 1.19 37.13 33.69
CA SER A 158 0.56 36.59 32.48
C SER A 158 1.54 35.61 31.83
N LYS A 159 1.52 34.35 32.28
CA LYS A 159 2.07 33.22 31.53
C LYS A 159 0.87 32.62 30.82
N ALA A 160 0.82 32.81 29.50
CA ALA A 160 -0.18 32.21 28.64
C ALA A 160 -0.30 30.71 28.98
N PRO A 161 -1.52 30.15 29.06
CA PRO A 161 -1.68 28.73 29.30
C PRO A 161 -0.97 27.99 28.17
N ALA A 162 0.07 27.23 28.54
CA ALA A 162 0.61 26.22 27.66
C ALA A 162 -0.56 25.31 27.28
N ILE A 163 -0.95 25.39 26.01
CA ILE A 163 -1.85 24.43 25.39
C ILE A 163 -1.20 23.07 25.63
N VAL A 164 -1.71 22.33 26.60
CA VAL A 164 -1.43 20.90 26.71
C VAL A 164 -2.02 20.31 25.45
N GLN A 165 -1.18 20.17 24.42
CA GLN A 165 -1.52 19.36 23.26
C GLN A 165 -1.70 17.95 23.80
N THR A 166 -2.94 17.57 24.07
CA THR A 166 -3.31 16.17 24.22
C THR A 166 -2.74 15.45 23.00
N PRO A 167 -1.96 14.37 23.17
CA PRO A 167 -1.47 13.60 22.04
C PRO A 167 -2.67 13.22 21.19
N ALA A 168 -2.59 13.50 19.89
CA ALA A 168 -3.67 13.18 18.96
C ALA A 168 -4.03 11.69 19.15
N PRO A 169 -5.33 11.35 19.21
CA PRO A 169 -5.74 9.96 19.32
C PRO A 169 -5.12 9.17 18.15
N PRO A 170 -4.58 7.96 18.41
CA PRO A 170 -4.00 7.15 17.37
C PRO A 170 -5.02 6.91 16.25
N PRO A 171 -4.56 6.75 15.00
CA PRO A 171 -5.46 6.52 13.88
C PRO A 171 -6.33 5.28 14.14
N PRO A 172 -7.60 5.30 13.72
CA PRO A 172 -8.55 4.22 13.97
C PRO A 172 -8.19 2.91 13.24
N VAL A 173 -7.38 3.02 12.18
CA VAL A 173 -6.94 1.88 11.38
C VAL A 173 -5.43 1.98 11.16
N GLU A 174 -4.75 0.85 11.30
CA GLU A 174 -3.33 0.69 11.01
C GLU A 174 -3.17 -0.43 9.98
N VAL A 175 -2.55 -0.12 8.85
CA VAL A 175 -2.27 -1.07 7.77
C VAL A 175 -0.76 -1.14 7.57
N ASP A 176 -0.24 -2.34 7.66
CA ASP A 176 1.14 -2.69 7.34
C ASP A 176 1.18 -3.76 6.25
N VAL A 177 2.10 -3.58 5.30
CA VAL A 177 2.24 -4.43 4.12
C VAL A 177 3.73 -4.59 3.85
N GLN A 178 4.21 -5.83 3.90
CA GLN A 178 5.62 -6.13 3.66
C GLN A 178 5.79 -7.44 2.90
N VAL A 179 6.90 -7.56 2.19
CA VAL A 179 7.34 -8.83 1.58
C VAL A 179 8.30 -9.51 2.56
N ASP A 180 8.02 -10.76 2.90
CA ASP A 180 8.76 -11.51 3.92
C ASP A 180 8.89 -13.01 3.53
N ASP A 181 9.73 -13.73 4.26
CA ASP A 181 9.92 -15.17 4.10
C ASP A 181 8.89 -15.94 4.96
N LEU A 182 7.93 -16.55 4.27
CA LEU A 182 6.94 -17.44 4.87
C LEU A 182 7.51 -18.86 4.99
N HIS A 183 7.22 -19.51 6.11
CA HIS A 183 7.76 -20.82 6.42
C HIS A 183 6.66 -21.87 6.39
N PHE A 184 6.79 -22.87 5.54
CA PHE A 184 5.80 -23.94 5.39
C PHE A 184 6.39 -25.27 5.86
N ARG A 185 5.64 -25.99 6.69
CA ARG A 185 5.98 -27.35 7.11
C ARG A 185 5.29 -28.34 6.17
N VAL A 186 6.12 -29.10 5.45
CA VAL A 186 5.70 -30.10 4.47
C VAL A 186 6.00 -31.49 5.02
N GLU A 187 5.14 -32.46 4.70
CA GLU A 187 5.44 -33.86 4.89
C GLU A 187 6.05 -34.43 3.61
N THR A 188 7.25 -34.98 3.73
CA THR A 188 7.96 -35.63 2.63
C THR A 188 7.36 -37.01 2.34
N GLU A 189 7.72 -37.60 1.19
CA GLU A 189 7.29 -38.96 0.81
C GLU A 189 7.68 -40.05 1.82
N TYR A 190 8.64 -39.77 2.71
CA TYR A 190 9.12 -40.67 3.75
C TYR A 190 8.44 -40.45 5.11
N GLY A 191 7.42 -39.59 5.19
CA GLY A 191 6.75 -39.23 6.45
C GLY A 191 7.58 -38.35 7.38
N LEU A 192 8.67 -37.76 6.87
CA LEU A 192 9.48 -36.78 7.60
C LEU A 192 8.94 -35.37 7.35
N TYR A 193 8.98 -34.52 8.37
CA TYR A 193 8.62 -33.12 8.23
C TYR A 193 9.84 -32.27 7.91
N GLU A 194 9.74 -31.48 6.84
CA GLU A 194 10.70 -30.44 6.51
C GLU A 194 10.04 -29.06 6.49
N THR A 195 10.82 -28.02 6.78
CA THR A 195 10.35 -26.64 6.71
C THR A 195 11.00 -25.97 5.50
N ILE A 196 10.17 -25.55 4.55
CA ILE A 196 10.62 -24.79 3.39
C ILE A 196 10.32 -23.31 3.56
N ARG A 197 11.07 -22.48 2.82
CA ARG A 197 10.90 -21.03 2.80
C ARG A 197 10.33 -20.59 1.47
N VAL A 198 9.34 -19.72 1.52
CA VAL A 198 8.66 -19.16 0.35
C VAL A 198 8.54 -17.66 0.54
N ARG A 199 8.90 -16.87 -0.48
CA ARG A 199 8.72 -15.42 -0.41
C ARG A 199 7.25 -15.07 -0.63
N GLY A 200 6.67 -14.31 0.28
CA GLY A 200 5.30 -13.86 0.17
C GLY A 200 5.10 -12.47 0.75
N MET A 201 3.86 -12.03 0.81
CA MET A 201 3.50 -10.78 1.46
C MET A 201 2.79 -11.06 2.78
N VAL A 202 3.13 -10.29 3.80
CA VAL A 202 2.41 -10.26 5.07
C VAL A 202 1.67 -8.94 5.13
N VAL A 203 0.35 -9.02 5.29
CA VAL A 203 -0.52 -7.85 5.48
C VAL A 203 -1.10 -7.93 6.88
N SER A 204 -0.88 -6.88 7.66
CA SER A 204 -1.46 -6.72 8.99
C SER A 204 -2.39 -5.53 8.98
N VAL A 205 -3.66 -5.77 9.30
CA VAL A 205 -4.69 -4.74 9.46
C VAL A 205 -5.14 -4.76 10.92
N VAL A 206 -5.04 -3.62 11.58
CA VAL A 206 -5.53 -3.41 12.94
C VAL A 206 -6.60 -2.33 12.90
N VAL A 207 -7.80 -2.67 13.35
CA VAL A 207 -8.95 -1.78 13.51
C VAL A 207 -9.15 -1.58 15.02
N ARG A 208 -9.14 -0.33 15.49
CA ARG A 208 -9.22 0.04 16.91
C ARG A 208 -10.58 0.60 17.28
#